data_AF-A0A0F9C9R6-F1
#
_entry.id   AF-A0A0F9C9R6-F1
#
_cell.length_a   1.000
_cell.length_b   1.000
_cell.length_c   1.000
_cell.angle_alpha   90.00
_cell.angle_beta   90.00
_cell.angle_gamma   90.00
#
_symmetry.space_group_name_H-M   'P 1'
#
loop_
_entity.id
_entity.type
_entity.pdbx_description
1 polymer ?
#
loop_
_entity_poly.entity_id
_entity_poly.type
_entity_poly.pdbx_seq_one_letter_code
_entity_poly.pdbx_strand_id
1 'polypeptide(L)'
;ILKNELMNSSKEAAELNMITDLLRNDLGKISEIGSIQVVGSRIIHPYATVWHTYSHIKGKVLSNLKSVDALLSMFPGGSITGCPKKRAMEIIDELEPTMRGIYTGCIGFIDPDDSLDFNIAIRTFIKKGDKVFLQVGGGIVYDSNEKDEYQETLDKVKSFLGII
;
A
#
# COMPACT_ATOMS: atom_id res chain seq x y z
N ILE A 1 16.65 0.34 -7.47
CA ILE A 1 17.12 1.59 -6.82
C ILE A 1 18.15 1.24 -5.76
N LEU A 2 19.32 1.89 -5.79
CA LEU A 2 20.34 1.74 -4.75
C LEU A 2 19.90 2.46 -3.47
N LYS A 3 20.33 1.98 -2.29
CA LYS A 3 19.99 2.56 -0.98
C LYS A 3 20.16 4.08 -0.93
N ASN A 4 21.29 4.60 -1.43
CA ASN A 4 21.58 6.03 -1.37
C ASN A 4 20.72 6.85 -2.34
N GLU A 5 20.36 6.30 -3.50
CA GLU A 5 19.45 6.95 -4.45
C GLU A 5 18.06 7.09 -3.84
N LEU A 6 17.55 6.02 -3.23
CA LEU A 6 16.24 6.03 -2.55
C LEU A 6 16.21 7.05 -1.40
N MET A 7 17.26 7.10 -0.58
CA MET A 7 17.35 8.04 0.55
C MET A 7 17.58 9.49 0.15
N ASN A 8 18.03 9.77 -1.07
CA ASN A 8 18.23 11.13 -1.57
C ASN A 8 17.15 11.58 -2.56
N SER A 9 16.25 10.68 -2.98
CA SER A 9 15.16 11.01 -3.87
C SER A 9 14.09 11.87 -3.17
N SER A 10 13.89 13.07 -3.70
CA SER A 10 12.83 14.00 -3.28
C SER A 10 11.44 13.49 -3.71
N LYS A 11 11.34 12.86 -4.89
CA LYS A 11 10.11 12.22 -5.39
C LYS A 11 9.61 11.15 -4.41
N GLU A 12 10.48 10.19 -4.09
CA GLU A 12 10.16 9.08 -3.16
C GLU A 12 9.80 9.59 -1.75
N ALA A 13 10.47 10.65 -1.30
CA ALA A 13 10.13 11.28 -0.02
C ALA A 13 8.74 11.96 -0.07
N ALA A 14 8.42 12.67 -1.15
CA ALA A 14 7.14 13.32 -1.33
C ALA A 14 5.99 12.31 -1.39
N GLU A 15 6.17 11.22 -2.13
CA GLU A 15 5.20 10.12 -2.22
C GLU A 15 4.96 9.47 -0.85
N LEU A 16 6.02 9.11 -0.13
CA LEU A 16 5.89 8.50 1.19
C LEU A 16 5.20 9.45 2.18
N ASN A 17 5.53 10.75 2.15
CA ASN A 17 4.90 11.74 3.03
C ASN A 17 3.41 11.89 2.70
N MET A 18 3.06 11.99 1.42
CA MET A 18 1.67 12.09 0.97
C MET A 18 0.84 10.89 1.45
N ILE A 19 1.36 9.67 1.31
CA ILE A 19 0.67 8.47 1.79
C ILE A 19 0.63 8.42 3.32
N THR A 20 1.71 8.84 4.00
CA THR A 20 1.73 8.92 5.47
C THR A 20 0.62 9.84 5.98
N ASP A 21 0.44 11.01 5.36
CA ASP A 21 -0.60 11.96 5.74
C ASP A 21 -2.01 11.47 5.40
N LEU A 22 -2.19 10.82 4.24
CA LEU A 22 -3.45 10.16 3.89
C LEU A 22 -3.84 9.13 4.97
N LEU A 23 -2.90 8.29 5.39
CA LEU A 23 -3.17 7.25 6.38
C LEU A 23 -3.36 7.81 7.80
N ARG A 24 -2.70 8.94 8.14
CA ARG A 24 -3.01 9.67 9.38
C ARG A 24 -4.44 10.19 9.39
N ASN A 25 -4.92 10.71 8.25
CA ASN A 25 -6.31 11.14 8.11
C ASN A 25 -7.28 9.95 8.22
N ASP A 26 -6.95 8.79 7.65
CA ASP A 26 -7.79 7.60 7.79
C ASP A 26 -7.83 7.07 9.23
N LEU A 27 -6.68 7.00 9.92
CA LEU A 27 -6.63 6.67 11.34
C LEU A 27 -7.41 7.69 12.18
N GLY A 28 -7.44 8.96 11.77
CA GLY A 28 -8.19 10.04 12.40
C GLY A 28 -9.67 9.76 12.59
N LYS A 29 -10.27 8.97 11.68
CA LYS A 29 -11.69 8.63 11.70
C LYS A 29 -12.05 7.63 12.80
N ILE A 30 -11.07 6.87 13.29
CA ILE A 30 -11.27 5.72 14.17
C ILE A 30 -10.41 5.76 15.45
N SER A 31 -9.62 6.82 15.64
CA SER A 31 -8.70 6.95 16.78
C SER A 31 -9.14 8.02 17.78
N GLU A 32 -8.79 7.84 19.06
CA GLU A 32 -8.94 8.86 20.09
C GLU A 32 -8.20 10.16 19.69
N ILE A 33 -8.82 11.31 19.95
CA ILE A 33 -8.24 12.62 19.63
C ILE A 33 -6.86 12.76 20.31
N GLY A 34 -5.85 13.16 19.53
CA GLY A 34 -4.48 13.33 20.01
C GLY A 34 -3.67 12.04 20.16
N SER A 35 -4.25 10.87 19.89
CA SER A 35 -3.53 9.58 20.03
C SER A 35 -2.66 9.22 18.81
N ILE A 36 -2.88 9.85 17.66
CA ILE A 36 -2.19 9.51 16.40
C ILE A 36 -0.76 10.04 16.42
N GLN A 37 0.18 9.15 16.15
CA GLN A 37 1.62 9.43 16.18
C GLN A 37 2.30 8.79 14.98
N VAL A 38 3.23 9.53 14.35
CA VAL A 38 4.23 8.98 13.43
C VAL A 38 5.41 8.51 14.27
N VAL A 39 5.48 7.20 14.53
CA VAL A 39 6.50 6.57 15.38
C VAL A 39 7.85 6.49 14.66
N GLY A 40 7.81 6.37 13.35
CA GLY A 40 8.99 6.38 12.49
C GLY A 40 8.64 6.94 11.13
N SER A 41 9.48 7.81 10.60
CA SER A 41 9.31 8.38 9.26
C SER A 41 10.50 8.01 8.40
N ARG A 42 10.21 7.60 7.16
CA ARG A 42 11.22 7.31 6.14
C ARG A 42 12.31 6.33 6.62
N ILE A 43 11.88 5.28 7.32
CA ILE A 43 12.74 4.18 7.74
C ILE A 43 13.06 3.35 6.51
N ILE A 44 14.35 3.09 6.29
CA ILE A 44 14.79 2.20 5.21
C ILE A 44 14.77 0.74 5.65
N HIS A 45 14.24 -0.13 4.80
CA HIS A 45 14.18 -1.57 4.99
C HIS A 45 14.81 -2.33 3.81
N PRO A 46 15.72 -3.28 4.06
CA PRO A 46 16.22 -4.18 3.02
C PRO A 46 15.22 -5.31 2.76
N TYR A 47 14.84 -5.51 1.50
CA TYR A 47 14.26 -6.76 1.00
C TYR A 47 15.28 -7.53 0.17
N ALA A 48 14.94 -8.78 -0.19
CA ALA A 48 15.84 -9.67 -0.93
C ALA A 48 16.45 -9.05 -2.20
N THR A 49 15.69 -8.22 -2.91
CA THR A 49 16.09 -7.66 -4.21
C THR A 49 16.03 -6.13 -4.28
N VAL A 50 15.42 -5.46 -3.29
CA VAL A 50 15.14 -4.02 -3.32
C VAL A 50 15.23 -3.40 -1.94
N TRP A 51 15.53 -2.11 -1.88
CA TRP A 51 15.39 -1.29 -0.69
C TRP A 51 14.05 -0.56 -0.75
N HIS A 52 13.30 -0.52 0.35
CA HIS A 52 12.09 0.29 0.46
C HIS A 52 12.21 1.25 1.63
N THR A 53 11.53 2.39 1.54
CA THR A 53 11.27 3.27 2.67
C THR A 53 9.84 3.08 3.15
N TYR A 54 9.62 3.22 4.45
CA TYR A 54 8.28 3.19 5.03
C TYR A 54 8.19 4.14 6.22
N SER A 55 6.96 4.50 6.56
CA SER A 55 6.62 5.23 7.77
C SER A 55 5.75 4.33 8.65
N HIS A 56 5.99 4.38 9.96
CA HIS A 56 5.18 3.69 10.96
C HIS A 56 4.32 4.71 11.68
N ILE A 57 3.01 4.57 11.54
CA ILE A 57 1.99 5.37 12.22
C ILE A 57 1.17 4.48 13.14
N LYS A 58 0.76 5.02 14.28
CA LYS A 58 -0.15 4.34 15.22
C LYS A 58 -1.15 5.32 15.80
N GLY A 59 -2.30 4.82 16.24
CA GLY A 59 -3.32 5.55 16.98
C GLY A 59 -4.01 4.60 17.96
N LYS A 60 -4.69 5.15 18.96
CA LYS A 60 -5.50 4.35 19.88
C LYS A 60 -6.93 4.30 19.36
N VAL A 61 -7.42 3.12 18.99
CA VAL A 61 -8.78 2.94 18.45
C VAL A 61 -9.82 3.38 19.48
N LEU A 62 -10.90 4.01 19.01
CA LEU A 62 -12.02 4.43 19.86
C LEU A 62 -12.64 3.22 20.59
N SER A 63 -12.95 3.39 21.87
CA SER A 63 -13.44 2.30 22.74
C SER A 63 -14.79 1.70 22.32
N ASN A 64 -15.54 2.37 21.44
CA ASN A 64 -16.81 1.92 20.90
C ASN A 64 -16.71 1.23 19.53
N LEU A 65 -15.50 1.06 18.99
CA LEU A 65 -15.25 0.37 17.72
C LEU A 65 -14.62 -0.99 17.97
N LYS A 66 -14.92 -1.96 17.11
CA LYS A 66 -14.23 -3.24 17.03
C LYS A 66 -13.05 -3.15 16.07
N SER A 67 -12.13 -4.10 16.15
CA SER A 67 -10.97 -4.14 15.24
C SER A 67 -11.39 -4.22 13.76
N VAL A 68 -12.46 -4.96 13.44
CA VAL A 68 -12.98 -5.04 12.07
C VAL A 68 -13.49 -3.69 11.55
N ASP A 69 -14.05 -2.83 12.40
CA ASP A 69 -14.47 -1.48 12.01
C ASP A 69 -13.26 -0.63 11.62
N ALA A 70 -12.14 -0.78 12.36
CA ALA A 70 -10.87 -0.14 12.05
C ALA A 70 -10.31 -0.63 10.70
N LEU A 71 -10.34 -1.95 10.45
CA LEU A 71 -9.92 -2.52 9.16
C LEU A 71 -10.74 -1.94 8.00
N LEU A 72 -12.08 -1.95 8.12
CA LEU A 72 -12.98 -1.45 7.07
C LEU A 72 -12.80 0.05 6.81
N SER A 73 -12.55 0.85 7.84
CA SER A 73 -12.30 2.29 7.69
C SER A 73 -10.95 2.59 7.00
N MET A 74 -9.94 1.74 7.22
CA MET A 74 -8.62 1.89 6.62
C MET A 74 -8.55 1.36 5.18
N PHE A 75 -9.43 0.40 4.84
CA PHE A 75 -9.46 -0.27 3.56
C PHE A 75 -10.06 0.61 2.43
N PRO A 76 -9.53 0.53 1.20
CA PRO A 76 -8.28 -0.11 0.78
C PRO A 76 -7.04 0.74 1.13
N GLY A 77 -5.86 0.12 1.10
CA GLY A 77 -4.61 0.77 1.50
C GLY A 77 -4.27 2.02 0.67
N GLY A 78 -3.74 3.07 1.31
CA GLY A 78 -3.42 4.33 0.64
C GLY A 78 -2.37 4.18 -0.48
N SER A 79 -1.35 3.36 -0.26
CA SER A 79 -0.25 3.14 -1.22
C SER A 79 -0.64 2.37 -2.49
N ILE A 80 -1.81 1.74 -2.53
CA ILE A 80 -2.30 0.99 -3.69
C ILE A 80 -3.49 1.65 -4.38
N THR A 81 -3.94 2.78 -3.85
CA THR A 81 -5.00 3.62 -4.42
C THR A 81 -4.41 4.93 -4.90
N GLY A 82 -4.09 5.83 -3.97
CA GLY A 82 -3.60 7.19 -4.24
C GLY A 82 -4.23 8.22 -3.31
N CYS A 83 -3.89 9.49 -3.50
CA CYS A 83 -4.40 10.60 -2.70
C CYS A 83 -4.94 11.71 -3.62
N PRO A 84 -6.20 12.17 -3.47
CA PRO A 84 -7.23 11.70 -2.52
C PRO A 84 -7.78 10.31 -2.85
N LYS A 85 -7.91 9.44 -1.83
CA LYS A 85 -8.24 8.00 -1.99
C LYS A 85 -9.46 7.74 -2.87
N LYS A 86 -10.58 8.42 -2.60
CA LYS A 86 -11.82 8.21 -3.36
C LYS A 86 -11.65 8.52 -4.84
N ARG A 87 -11.09 9.69 -5.17
CA ARG A 87 -10.90 10.08 -6.57
C ARG A 87 -9.88 9.19 -7.28
N ALA A 88 -8.82 8.79 -6.59
CA ALA A 88 -7.85 7.85 -7.13
C ALA A 88 -8.51 6.50 -7.51
N MET A 89 -9.39 5.97 -6.66
CA MET A 89 -10.15 4.75 -6.97
C MET A 89 -11.09 4.91 -8.16
N GLU A 90 -11.77 6.05 -8.30
CA GLU A 90 -12.63 6.33 -9.46
C GLU A 90 -11.81 6.35 -10.76
N ILE A 91 -10.63 6.98 -10.76
CA ILE A 91 -9.72 6.99 -11.92
C ILE A 91 -9.20 5.59 -12.24
N ILE A 92 -8.85 4.80 -11.22
CA ILE A 92 -8.43 3.41 -11.39
C ILE A 92 -9.54 2.61 -12.07
N ASP A 93 -10.79 2.77 -11.63
CA ASP A 93 -11.95 2.08 -12.21
C ASP A 93 -12.26 2.54 -13.65
N GLU A 94 -12.05 3.83 -13.94
CA GLU A 94 -12.18 4.40 -15.29
C GLU A 94 -11.12 3.86 -16.27
N LEU A 95 -9.90 3.59 -15.79
CA LEU A 95 -8.73 3.28 -16.64
C LEU A 95 -8.40 1.79 -16.73
N GLU A 96 -8.58 1.02 -15.67
CA GLU A 96 -8.20 -0.39 -15.66
C GLU A 96 -9.23 -1.24 -16.43
N PRO A 97 -8.77 -2.18 -17.29
CA PRO A 97 -9.67 -2.96 -18.14
C PRO A 97 -10.48 -4.02 -17.37
N THR A 98 -10.15 -4.25 -16.10
CA THR A 98 -10.72 -5.32 -15.27
C THR A 98 -10.73 -4.94 -13.80
N MET A 99 -11.72 -5.43 -13.05
CA MET A 99 -11.69 -5.35 -11.59
C MET A 99 -10.45 -6.06 -11.01
N ARG A 100 -9.86 -5.48 -9.96
CA ARG A 100 -8.63 -6.00 -9.32
C ARG A 100 -8.83 -7.30 -8.54
N GLY A 101 -10.03 -7.61 -8.08
CA GLY A 101 -10.30 -8.84 -7.31
C GLY A 101 -9.46 -8.90 -6.03
N ILE A 102 -8.63 -9.94 -5.87
CA ILE A 102 -7.75 -10.09 -4.70
C ILE A 102 -6.59 -9.08 -4.75
N TYR A 103 -6.12 -8.68 -5.93
CA TYR A 103 -5.01 -7.74 -6.06
C TYR A 103 -5.34 -6.41 -5.38
N THR A 104 -4.43 -5.91 -4.56
CA THR A 104 -4.59 -4.70 -3.72
C THR A 104 -5.69 -4.77 -2.67
N GLY A 105 -6.28 -5.96 -2.46
CA GLY A 105 -7.09 -6.28 -1.29
C GLY A 105 -6.23 -6.46 -0.03
N CYS A 106 -6.75 -7.20 0.95
CA CYS A 106 -5.99 -7.55 2.15
C CYS A 106 -6.08 -9.06 2.44
N ILE A 107 -5.01 -9.58 3.03
CA ILE A 107 -4.89 -10.97 3.49
C ILE A 107 -4.41 -10.91 4.94
N GLY A 108 -4.94 -11.74 5.81
CA GLY A 108 -4.65 -11.63 7.23
C GLY A 108 -5.53 -12.52 8.09
N PHE A 109 -5.56 -12.23 9.38
CA PHE A 109 -6.36 -12.95 10.37
C PHE A 109 -6.99 -11.99 11.38
N ILE A 110 -8.05 -12.49 12.02
CA ILE A 110 -8.67 -11.91 13.21
C ILE A 110 -8.66 -13.01 14.27
N ASP A 111 -8.05 -12.74 15.42
CA ASP A 111 -7.96 -13.66 16.52
C ASP A 111 -9.24 -13.62 17.40
N PRO A 112 -9.49 -14.66 18.22
CA PRO A 112 -10.63 -14.69 19.13
C PRO A 112 -10.67 -13.56 20.16
N ASP A 113 -9.55 -12.88 20.41
CA ASP A 113 -9.42 -11.74 21.31
C ASP A 113 -9.65 -10.37 20.64
N ASP A 114 -10.17 -10.38 19.40
CA ASP A 114 -10.40 -9.20 18.54
C ASP A 114 -9.12 -8.53 18.04
N SER A 115 -7.92 -9.10 18.26
CA SER A 115 -6.72 -8.63 17.58
C SER A 115 -6.72 -9.04 16.10
N LEU A 116 -6.09 -8.22 15.24
CA LEU A 116 -5.98 -8.50 13.82
C LEU A 116 -4.64 -8.08 13.25
N ASP A 117 -4.22 -8.77 12.20
CA ASP A 117 -3.08 -8.39 11.37
C ASP A 117 -3.41 -8.71 9.91
N PHE A 118 -3.25 -7.69 9.05
CA PHE A 118 -3.57 -7.77 7.64
C PHE A 118 -2.49 -7.09 6.81
N ASN A 119 -1.99 -7.79 5.79
CA ASN A 119 -1.14 -7.23 4.77
C ASN A 119 -1.95 -6.80 3.54
N ILE A 120 -1.40 -5.91 2.73
CA ILE A 120 -1.94 -5.62 1.39
C ILE A 120 -1.60 -6.78 0.46
N ALA A 121 -2.59 -7.25 -0.29
CA ALA A 121 -2.48 -8.34 -1.26
C ALA A 121 -1.80 -7.87 -2.57
N ILE A 122 -0.52 -7.51 -2.45
CA ILE A 122 0.41 -7.29 -3.57
C ILE A 122 1.40 -8.45 -3.61
N ARG A 123 2.16 -8.58 -4.71
CA ARG A 123 3.19 -9.64 -4.83
C ARG A 123 2.59 -11.04 -4.60
N THR A 124 1.35 -11.24 -5.07
CA THR A 124 0.51 -12.41 -4.79
C THR A 124 0.07 -13.06 -6.10
N PHE A 125 0.24 -14.38 -6.21
CA PHE A 125 -0.33 -15.16 -7.31
C PHE A 125 -1.76 -15.60 -6.99
N ILE A 126 -2.65 -15.48 -7.97
CA ILE A 126 -4.02 -16.00 -7.89
C ILE A 126 -4.12 -17.16 -8.86
N LYS A 127 -4.33 -18.38 -8.36
CA LYS A 127 -4.58 -19.56 -9.21
C LYS A 127 -6.08 -19.80 -9.32
N LYS A 128 -6.61 -19.85 -10.53
CA LYS A 128 -8.02 -20.19 -10.80
C LYS A 128 -8.08 -21.21 -11.94
N GLY A 129 -8.39 -22.46 -11.60
CA GLY A 129 -8.29 -23.59 -12.54
C GLY A 129 -6.85 -23.75 -13.04
N ASP A 130 -6.68 -23.79 -14.36
CA ASP A 130 -5.39 -23.94 -15.03
C ASP A 130 -4.68 -22.60 -15.29
N LYS A 131 -5.24 -21.48 -14.81
CA LYS A 131 -4.66 -20.14 -14.99
C LYS A 131 -4.06 -19.62 -13.69
N VAL A 132 -2.92 -18.96 -13.81
CA VAL A 132 -2.26 -18.18 -12.75
C VAL A 132 -2.24 -16.72 -13.16
N PHE A 133 -2.67 -15.84 -12.27
CA PHE A 133 -2.69 -14.39 -12.47
C PHE A 133 -1.71 -13.73 -11.51
N LEU A 134 -0.93 -12.78 -12.03
CA LEU A 134 -0.05 -11.90 -11.27
C LEU A 134 -0.35 -10.48 -11.73
N GLN A 135 -0.67 -9.60 -10.77
CA GLN A 135 -0.89 -8.18 -11.04
C GLN A 135 0.17 -7.34 -10.32
N VAL A 136 0.60 -6.29 -11.00
CA VAL A 136 1.58 -5.30 -10.53
C VAL A 136 1.10 -3.92 -10.94
N GLY A 137 1.64 -2.91 -10.26
CA GLY A 137 1.32 -1.51 -10.52
C GLY A 137 2.35 -0.60 -9.86
N GLY A 138 2.23 0.70 -10.10
CA GLY A 138 3.07 1.75 -9.54
C GLY A 138 2.24 2.96 -9.14
N GLY A 139 2.82 3.83 -8.31
CA GLY A 139 2.21 5.13 -7.99
C GLY A 139 2.54 6.12 -9.11
N ILE A 140 1.55 6.87 -9.57
CA ILE A 140 1.76 7.90 -10.59
C ILE A 140 1.65 9.27 -9.91
N VAL A 141 2.67 10.10 -10.08
CA VAL A 141 2.73 11.49 -9.63
C VAL A 141 2.87 12.44 -10.82
N TYR A 142 2.80 13.74 -10.56
CA TYR A 142 2.77 14.77 -11.61
C TYR A 142 4.01 14.77 -12.52
N ASP A 143 5.17 14.36 -11.99
CA ASP A 143 6.46 14.28 -12.66
C ASP A 143 6.86 12.84 -13.03
N SER A 144 5.93 11.88 -12.93
CA SER A 144 6.16 10.51 -13.41
C SER A 144 6.40 10.47 -14.92
N ASN A 145 7.34 9.63 -15.34
CA ASN A 145 7.61 9.34 -16.75
C ASN A 145 6.99 7.99 -17.13
N GLU A 146 6.15 7.97 -18.16
CA GLU A 146 5.46 6.75 -18.62
C GLU A 146 6.38 5.53 -18.79
N LYS A 147 7.55 5.72 -19.42
CA LYS A 147 8.47 4.61 -19.71
C LYS A 147 9.10 4.06 -18.44
N ASP A 148 9.45 4.93 -17.51
CA ASP A 148 10.06 4.53 -16.25
C ASP A 148 9.05 3.79 -15.37
N GLU A 149 7.82 4.29 -15.29
CA GLU A 149 6.73 3.65 -14.52
C GLU A 149 6.38 2.28 -15.13
N TYR A 150 6.30 2.17 -16.45
CA TYR A 150 6.10 0.89 -17.12
C TYR A 150 7.25 -0.08 -16.83
N GLN A 151 8.50 0.38 -16.92
CA GLN A 151 9.66 -0.45 -16.60
C GLN A 151 9.65 -0.92 -15.14
N GLU A 152 9.23 -0.07 -14.19
CA GLU A 152 9.08 -0.45 -12.78
C GLU A 152 8.07 -1.59 -12.60
N THR A 153 6.95 -1.58 -13.34
CA THR A 153 6.00 -2.70 -13.30
C THR A 153 6.63 -4.01 -13.81
N LEU A 154 7.43 -3.95 -14.88
CA LEU A 154 8.16 -5.12 -15.40
C LEU A 154 9.20 -5.63 -14.40
N ASP A 155 9.91 -4.74 -13.72
CA ASP A 155 10.89 -5.09 -12.70
C ASP A 155 10.23 -5.77 -11.49
N LYS A 156 9.04 -5.31 -11.10
CA LYS A 156 8.22 -5.98 -10.06
C LYS A 156 7.84 -7.39 -10.49
N VAL A 157 7.42 -7.61 -11.75
CA VAL A 157 7.09 -8.93 -12.29
C VAL A 157 8.31 -9.84 -12.39
N LYS A 158 9.46 -9.30 -12.79
CA LYS A 158 10.69 -10.07 -13.00
C LYS A 158 11.12 -10.88 -11.78
N SER A 159 10.85 -10.36 -10.57
CA SER A 159 11.13 -11.07 -9.32
C SER A 159 10.33 -12.38 -9.14
N PHE A 160 9.25 -12.55 -9.89
CA PHE A 160 8.36 -13.71 -9.86
C PHE A 160 8.59 -14.70 -11.02
N LEU A 161 9.25 -14.29 -12.10
CA LEU A 161 9.43 -15.14 -13.29
C LEU A 161 10.28 -16.39 -13.01
N GLY A 162 11.12 -16.39 -11.97
CA GLY A 162 11.88 -17.57 -11.56
C GLY A 162 11.12 -18.53 -10.62
N ILE A 163 9.87 -18.21 -10.27
CA ILE A 163 9.05 -18.96 -9.30
C ILE A 163 7.97 -19.80 -10.01
N ILE A 164 7.60 -19.42 -11.23
CA ILE A 164 6.62 -20.11 -12.11
C ILE A 164 7.38 -21.10 -13.00
#